data_AF-L8MZ28-F1
#
_entry.id   AF-L8MZ28-F1
#
_cell.length_a   1.000
_cell.length_b   1.000
_cell.length_c   1.000
_cell.angle_alpha   90.00
_cell.angle_beta   90.00
_cell.angle_gamma   90.00
#
_symmetry.space_group_name_H-M   'P 1'
#
loop_
_entity.id
_entity.type
_entity.pdbx_description
1 polymer ?
#
loop_
_entity_poly.entity_id
_entity_poly.type
_entity_poly.pdbx_seq_one_letter_code
_entity_poly.pdbx_strand_id
1 'polypeptide(L)'
;MLLDTLGTWLETKYGLSKIFWQIVVVSILSIILFLSISNIKRIISNIFGDRSLISEAPEELNATFRGLIIFASLTVNSAAKIAIQHHWKESKGDLEHCWIICGGEKALTVTKEIIKSLDIPENIFHFERDYPLSDPENPKNQLSLVLNPEDANDPNQIRKIVEAIYQDAKENYDLYDSDIIADYTGGTKSMTAGLVLACASPDRRLQYVLSDYIDNKPVNPKVMESKLSYSLKPVKTY
;
A
#
# COMPACT_ATOMS: atom_id res chain seq x y z
N MET A 1 -29.02 49.37 -15.99
CA MET A 1 -30.33 50.01 -15.74
C MET A 1 -30.71 50.00 -14.27
N LEU A 2 -30.84 48.84 -13.60
CA LEU A 2 -31.19 48.76 -12.15
C LEU A 2 -30.12 49.36 -11.21
N LEU A 3 -28.83 49.13 -11.46
CA LEU A 3 -27.74 49.67 -10.63
C LEU A 3 -27.59 51.20 -10.76
N ASP A 4 -27.93 51.74 -11.93
CA ASP A 4 -27.84 53.17 -12.18
C ASP A 4 -28.95 53.94 -11.48
N THR A 5 -30.19 53.45 -11.54
CA THR A 5 -31.33 54.06 -10.85
C THR A 5 -31.22 53.96 -9.33
N LEU A 6 -30.68 52.86 -8.81
CA LEU A 6 -30.44 52.72 -7.37
C LEU A 6 -29.27 53.61 -6.90
N GLY A 7 -28.23 53.72 -7.72
CA GLY A 7 -27.07 54.58 -7.43
C GLY A 7 -27.43 56.06 -7.37
N THR A 8 -28.22 56.56 -8.32
CA THR A 8 -28.70 57.96 -8.29
C THR A 8 -29.65 58.23 -7.13
N TRP A 9 -30.50 57.26 -6.75
CA TRP A 9 -31.36 57.40 -5.57
C TRP A 9 -30.55 57.47 -4.27
N LEU A 10 -29.53 56.64 -4.11
CA LEU A 10 -28.63 56.64 -2.95
C LEU A 10 -27.82 57.93 -2.84
N GLU A 11 -27.34 58.45 -3.96
CA GLU A 11 -26.63 59.73 -4.03
C GLU A 11 -27.51 60.90 -3.59
N THR A 12 -28.76 60.92 -4.09
CA THR A 12 -29.72 61.98 -3.76
C THR A 12 -30.14 61.96 -2.29
N LYS A 13 -30.28 60.76 -1.69
CA LYS A 13 -30.85 60.61 -0.34
C LYS A 13 -29.82 60.60 0.78
N TYR A 14 -28.61 60.10 0.52
CA TYR A 14 -27.58 59.88 1.54
C TYR A 14 -26.23 60.53 1.19
N GLY A 15 -26.11 61.24 0.07
CA GLY A 15 -24.88 61.92 -0.35
C GLY A 15 -23.73 60.96 -0.71
N LEU A 16 -24.03 59.67 -0.91
CA LEU A 16 -23.05 58.66 -1.27
C LEU A 16 -22.75 58.74 -2.76
N SER A 17 -21.48 58.85 -3.14
CA SER A 17 -21.11 58.96 -4.55
C SER A 17 -21.52 57.70 -5.32
N LYS A 18 -22.16 57.89 -6.48
CA LYS A 18 -22.62 56.81 -7.35
C LYS A 18 -21.50 55.81 -7.69
N ILE A 19 -20.30 56.33 -7.94
CA ILE A 19 -19.11 55.55 -8.29
C ILE A 19 -18.70 54.63 -7.12
N PHE A 20 -18.69 55.14 -5.89
CA PHE A 20 -18.34 54.35 -4.72
C PHE A 20 -19.31 53.18 -4.51
N TRP A 21 -20.61 53.41 -4.66
CA TRP A 21 -21.61 52.35 -4.55
C TRP A 21 -21.45 51.26 -5.61
N GLN A 22 -21.17 51.65 -6.86
CA GLN A 22 -20.93 50.69 -7.94
C GLN A 22 -19.70 49.81 -7.66
N ILE A 23 -18.62 50.39 -7.13
CA ILE A 23 -17.42 49.63 -6.74
C ILE A 23 -17.76 48.61 -5.65
N VAL A 24 -18.47 49.03 -4.60
CA VAL A 24 -18.85 48.14 -3.48
C VAL A 24 -19.66 46.94 -3.97
N VAL A 25 -20.67 47.17 -4.82
CA VAL A 25 -21.52 46.08 -5.33
C VAL A 25 -20.73 45.12 -6.21
N VAL A 26 -19.88 45.64 -7.11
CA VAL A 26 -19.02 44.81 -7.96
C VAL A 26 -18.04 44.00 -7.12
N SER A 27 -17.41 44.60 -6.11
CA SER A 27 -16.50 43.89 -5.20
C SER A 27 -17.19 42.77 -4.43
N ILE A 28 -18.41 42.99 -3.92
CA ILE A 28 -19.20 41.96 -3.23
C ILE A 28 -19.54 40.80 -4.18
N LEU A 29 -19.98 41.11 -5.41
CA LEU A 29 -20.28 40.10 -6.41
C LEU A 29 -19.04 39.30 -6.81
N SER A 30 -17.89 39.95 -6.95
CA SER A 30 -16.61 39.27 -7.24
C SER A 30 -16.17 38.34 -6.10
N ILE A 31 -16.36 38.75 -4.83
CA ILE A 31 -16.05 37.91 -3.66
C ILE A 31 -16.98 36.69 -3.62
N ILE A 32 -18.29 36.88 -3.84
CA ILE A 32 -19.26 35.77 -3.87
C ILE A 32 -18.94 34.78 -4.99
N LEU A 33 -18.57 35.29 -6.18
CA LEU A 33 -18.18 34.45 -7.32
C LEU A 33 -16.89 33.67 -7.00
N PHE A 34 -15.89 34.33 -6.39
CA PHE A 34 -14.63 33.70 -6.00
C PHE A 34 -14.84 32.59 -4.96
N LEU A 35 -15.66 32.84 -3.93
CA LEU A 35 -16.01 31.85 -2.90
C LEU A 35 -16.82 30.68 -3.47
N SER A 36 -17.68 30.94 -4.46
CA SER A 36 -18.43 29.89 -5.14
C SER A 36 -17.52 29.01 -6.00
N ILE A 37 -16.57 29.61 -6.71
CA ILE A 37 -15.57 28.87 -7.51
C ILE A 37 -14.65 28.03 -6.60
N SER A 38 -14.22 28.55 -5.45
CA SER A 38 -13.37 27.78 -4.51
C SER A 38 -14.11 26.57 -3.94
N ASN A 39 -15.41 26.69 -3.66
CA ASN A 39 -16.23 25.56 -3.21
C ASN A 39 -16.54 24.56 -4.33
N ILE A 40 -16.77 25.04 -5.56
CA ILE A 40 -16.99 24.18 -6.73
C ILE A 40 -15.72 23.39 -7.08
N LYS A 41 -14.52 23.98 -6.96
CA LYS A 41 -13.26 23.23 -7.14
C LYS A 41 -13.14 22.06 -6.15
N ARG A 42 -13.57 22.25 -4.90
CA ARG A 42 -13.59 21.19 -3.88
C ARG A 42 -14.65 20.12 -4.14
N ILE A 43 -15.79 20.50 -4.73
CA ILE A 43 -16.86 19.57 -5.11
C ILE A 43 -16.48 18.79 -6.37
N ILE A 44 -15.90 19.45 -7.37
CA ILE A 44 -15.40 18.81 -8.59
C ILE A 44 -14.22 17.89 -8.25
N SER A 45 -13.26 18.28 -7.39
CA SER A 45 -12.21 17.35 -6.96
C SER A 45 -12.77 16.14 -6.20
N ASN A 46 -13.89 16.28 -5.49
CA ASN A 46 -14.51 15.19 -4.75
C ASN A 46 -15.45 14.30 -5.57
N ILE A 47 -15.96 14.79 -6.71
CA ILE A 47 -16.87 14.07 -7.62
C ILE A 47 -16.13 13.53 -8.86
N PHE A 48 -15.12 14.24 -9.34
CA PHE A 48 -14.21 13.88 -10.44
C PHE A 48 -12.83 13.40 -9.96
N GLY A 49 -12.58 13.37 -8.64
CA GLY A 49 -11.42 12.71 -8.06
C GLY A 49 -11.43 11.23 -8.40
N ASP A 50 -10.59 10.90 -9.37
CA ASP A 50 -10.15 9.58 -9.79
C ASP A 50 -11.24 8.58 -10.22
N ARG A 51 -11.88 8.86 -11.37
CA ARG A 51 -12.64 7.85 -12.11
C ARG A 51 -11.78 6.90 -12.94
N SER A 52 -10.46 6.97 -12.82
CA SER A 52 -9.55 5.95 -13.34
C SER A 52 -9.15 4.97 -12.25
N LEU A 53 -10.14 4.32 -11.62
CA LEU A 53 -9.91 2.96 -11.14
C LEU A 53 -9.80 2.06 -12.39
N ILE A 54 -8.75 2.28 -13.20
CA ILE A 54 -8.38 1.38 -14.27
C ILE A 54 -7.87 0.15 -13.53
N SER A 55 -8.75 -0.83 -13.37
CA SER A 55 -8.38 -2.17 -12.98
C SER A 55 -7.46 -2.71 -14.07
N GLU A 56 -6.17 -2.44 -13.97
CA GLU A 56 -5.18 -3.11 -14.80
C GLU A 56 -5.26 -4.60 -14.45
N ALA A 57 -5.52 -5.43 -15.45
CA ALA A 57 -5.55 -6.87 -15.26
C ALA A 57 -4.16 -7.33 -14.77
N PRO A 58 -4.08 -8.32 -13.87
CA PRO A 58 -2.79 -8.86 -13.46
C PRO A 58 -1.95 -9.28 -14.66
N GLU A 59 -0.69 -8.85 -14.67
CA GLU A 59 0.25 -9.14 -15.74
C GLU A 59 1.36 -10.08 -15.26
N GLU A 60 1.91 -10.88 -16.17
CA GLU A 60 3.00 -11.79 -15.84
C GLU A 60 4.25 -10.96 -15.49
N LEU A 61 4.75 -11.15 -14.27
CA LEU A 61 5.85 -10.38 -13.73
C LEU A 61 7.17 -10.95 -14.24
N ASN A 62 7.81 -10.25 -15.15
CA ASN A 62 9.14 -10.62 -15.66
C ASN A 62 10.30 -9.99 -14.89
N ALA A 63 10.02 -8.90 -14.16
CA ALA A 63 11.01 -8.17 -13.38
C ALA A 63 11.34 -8.91 -12.07
N THR A 64 12.52 -8.62 -11.55
CA THR A 64 13.00 -9.06 -10.23
C THR A 64 13.16 -7.86 -9.30
N PHE A 65 13.27 -8.11 -7.99
CA PHE A 65 13.25 -7.09 -6.95
C PHE A 65 14.29 -7.39 -5.89
N ARG A 66 14.82 -6.33 -5.28
CA ARG A 66 15.84 -6.42 -4.23
C ARG A 66 15.26 -6.92 -2.91
N GLY A 67 14.03 -6.51 -2.60
CA GLY A 67 13.28 -6.98 -1.43
C GLY A 67 12.08 -7.84 -1.80
N LEU A 68 11.84 -8.88 -1.01
CA LEU A 68 10.64 -9.73 -1.10
C LEU A 68 10.01 -9.91 0.28
N ILE A 69 8.71 -9.66 0.39
CA ILE A 69 7.92 -9.97 1.60
C ILE A 69 6.98 -11.12 1.27
N ILE A 70 7.07 -12.24 1.98
CA ILE A 70 6.23 -13.41 1.74
C ILE A 70 5.67 -13.99 3.05
N PHE A 71 4.60 -14.78 2.94
CA PHE A 71 4.16 -15.66 4.00
C PHE A 71 4.81 -17.04 3.92
N ALA A 72 5.18 -17.59 5.06
CA ALA A 72 5.68 -18.95 5.15
C ALA A 72 4.64 -19.97 4.68
N SER A 73 5.12 -21.02 4.01
CA SER A 73 4.30 -22.14 3.57
C SER A 73 4.21 -23.24 4.63
N LEU A 74 3.17 -24.06 4.55
CA LEU A 74 3.04 -25.32 5.30
C LEU A 74 3.61 -26.53 4.55
N THR A 75 4.09 -26.33 3.32
CA THR A 75 4.69 -27.35 2.45
C THR A 75 5.97 -26.84 1.77
N VAL A 76 6.91 -27.73 1.47
CA VAL A 76 8.19 -27.39 0.83
C VAL A 76 8.01 -26.97 -0.64
N ASN A 77 7.16 -27.67 -1.39
CA ASN A 77 6.79 -27.28 -2.76
C ASN A 77 5.64 -26.29 -2.70
N SER A 78 5.97 -25.00 -2.67
CA SER A 78 5.01 -23.95 -2.39
C SER A 78 5.18 -22.73 -3.29
N ALA A 79 4.13 -21.91 -3.34
CA ALA A 79 4.17 -20.60 -3.97
C ALA A 79 5.31 -19.72 -3.41
N ALA A 80 5.57 -19.78 -2.10
CA ALA A 80 6.68 -19.07 -1.46
C ALA A 80 8.03 -19.46 -2.10
N LYS A 81 8.29 -20.76 -2.29
CA LYS A 81 9.51 -21.24 -2.95
C LYS A 81 9.61 -20.73 -4.39
N ILE A 82 8.50 -20.75 -5.13
CA ILE A 82 8.45 -20.25 -6.51
C ILE A 82 8.75 -18.74 -6.58
N ALA A 83 8.14 -17.94 -5.71
CA ALA A 83 8.37 -16.51 -5.63
C ALA A 83 9.85 -16.20 -5.35
N ILE A 84 10.44 -16.86 -4.34
CA ILE A 84 11.88 -16.71 -4.04
C ILE A 84 12.74 -17.06 -5.26
N GLN A 85 12.46 -18.20 -5.91
CA GLN A 85 13.23 -18.64 -7.09
C GLN A 85 13.10 -17.68 -8.27
N HIS A 86 11.93 -17.06 -8.45
CA HIS A 86 11.70 -16.05 -9.48
C HIS A 86 12.57 -14.81 -9.28
N HIS A 87 12.61 -14.25 -8.07
CA HIS A 87 13.41 -13.05 -7.78
C HIS A 87 14.91 -13.34 -7.68
N TRP A 88 15.30 -14.55 -7.28
CA TRP A 88 16.71 -14.98 -7.27
C TRP A 88 17.23 -15.28 -8.68
N LYS A 89 16.43 -15.99 -9.48
CA LYS A 89 16.71 -16.38 -10.87
C LYS A 89 18.12 -16.94 -11.08
N GLU A 90 18.52 -17.90 -10.24
CA GLU A 90 19.87 -18.52 -10.26
C GLU A 90 21.00 -17.47 -10.16
N SER A 91 20.88 -16.53 -9.22
CA SER A 91 21.81 -15.39 -9.03
C SER A 91 21.82 -14.35 -10.17
N LYS A 92 20.86 -14.40 -11.11
CA LYS A 92 20.70 -13.42 -12.19
C LYS A 92 19.59 -12.40 -11.93
N GLY A 93 18.81 -12.60 -10.87
CA GLY A 93 17.81 -11.66 -10.41
C GLY A 93 18.37 -10.72 -9.35
N ASP A 94 17.53 -9.82 -8.87
CA ASP A 94 17.96 -8.73 -7.98
C ASP A 94 17.82 -9.04 -6.49
N LEU A 95 17.30 -10.21 -6.10
CA LEU A 95 16.96 -10.51 -4.70
C LEU A 95 18.16 -10.42 -3.75
N GLU A 96 18.09 -9.48 -2.81
CA GLU A 96 19.08 -9.23 -1.76
C GLU A 96 18.52 -9.55 -0.36
N HIS A 97 17.21 -9.35 -0.15
CA HIS A 97 16.54 -9.54 1.13
C HIS A 97 15.15 -10.16 0.98
N CYS A 98 14.83 -11.14 1.83
CA CYS A 98 13.57 -11.86 1.82
C CYS A 98 13.03 -11.99 3.26
N TRP A 99 11.99 -11.22 3.57
CA TRP A 99 11.29 -11.30 4.86
C TRP A 99 10.16 -12.31 4.78
N ILE A 100 10.18 -13.30 5.69
CA ILE A 100 9.22 -14.40 5.71
C ILE A 100 8.42 -14.36 7.01
N ILE A 101 7.13 -14.03 6.90
CA ILE A 101 6.22 -13.99 8.04
C ILE A 101 5.65 -15.40 8.26
N CYS A 102 5.97 -16.00 9.40
CA CYS A 102 5.60 -17.35 9.79
C CYS A 102 4.34 -17.36 10.69
N GLY A 103 3.26 -17.97 10.22
CA GLY A 103 2.02 -18.19 10.99
C GLY A 103 2.13 -19.28 12.08
N GLY A 104 3.23 -19.31 12.84
CA GLY A 104 3.51 -20.25 13.91
C GLY A 104 4.67 -21.22 13.65
N GLU A 105 4.99 -22.03 14.66
CA GLU A 105 6.18 -22.91 14.70
C GLU A 105 6.27 -23.93 13.57
N LYS A 106 5.12 -24.46 13.14
CA LYS A 106 5.08 -25.40 12.02
C LYS A 106 5.54 -24.73 10.72
N ALA A 107 5.10 -23.50 10.47
CA ALA A 107 5.49 -22.74 9.29
C ALA A 107 6.98 -22.34 9.35
N LEU A 108 7.49 -22.00 10.55
CA LEU A 108 8.91 -21.75 10.78
C LEU A 108 9.77 -22.98 10.44
N THR A 109 9.36 -24.17 10.91
CA THR A 109 10.08 -25.42 10.64
C THR A 109 10.17 -25.70 9.13
N VAL A 110 9.06 -25.59 8.42
CA VAL A 110 9.02 -25.76 6.96
C VAL A 110 9.84 -24.70 6.23
N THR A 111 9.85 -23.45 6.72
CA THR A 111 10.67 -22.37 6.15
C THR A 111 12.15 -22.72 6.22
N LYS A 112 12.62 -23.23 7.37
CA LYS A 112 14.00 -23.71 7.53
C LYS A 112 14.35 -24.84 6.55
N GLU A 113 13.41 -25.74 6.27
CA GLU A 113 13.59 -26.80 5.26
C GLU A 113 13.64 -26.24 3.83
N ILE A 114 12.77 -25.29 3.49
CA ILE A 114 12.77 -24.63 2.17
C ILE A 114 14.12 -23.94 1.93
N ILE A 115 14.59 -23.13 2.88
CA ILE A 115 15.85 -22.38 2.77
C ILE A 115 17.03 -23.33 2.58
N LYS A 116 17.12 -24.41 3.38
CA LYS A 116 18.17 -25.43 3.21
C LYS A 116 18.13 -26.14 1.85
N SER A 117 16.95 -26.20 1.22
CA SER A 117 16.78 -26.81 -0.10
C SER A 117 17.08 -25.86 -1.27
N LEU A 118 17.28 -24.56 -0.98
CA LEU A 118 17.57 -23.54 -1.96
C LEU A 118 19.08 -23.33 -2.04
N ASP A 119 19.61 -23.21 -3.25
CA ASP A 119 21.00 -22.80 -3.49
C ASP A 119 21.09 -21.27 -3.44
N ILE A 120 20.81 -20.70 -2.27
CA ILE A 120 20.71 -19.27 -2.01
C ILE A 120 21.37 -18.97 -0.66
N PRO A 121 22.20 -17.92 -0.53
CA PRO A 121 22.85 -17.57 0.74
C PRO A 121 21.85 -17.35 1.88
N GLU A 122 22.04 -18.00 3.03
CA GLU A 122 21.10 -17.93 4.15
C GLU A 122 20.91 -16.51 4.70
N ASN A 123 21.92 -15.64 4.56
CA ASN A 123 21.92 -14.27 5.09
C ASN A 123 20.95 -13.32 4.39
N ILE A 124 20.34 -13.73 3.27
CA ILE A 124 19.29 -12.93 2.63
C ILE A 124 17.93 -13.11 3.30
N PHE A 125 17.75 -14.16 4.10
CA PHE A 125 16.44 -14.53 4.65
C PHE A 125 16.25 -14.02 6.08
N HIS A 126 15.14 -13.33 6.30
CA HIS A 126 14.74 -12.76 7.58
C HIS A 126 13.45 -13.43 8.06
N PHE A 127 13.53 -14.30 9.06
CA PHE A 127 12.39 -15.10 9.51
C PHE A 127 12.49 -15.64 10.94
N GLU A 128 13.63 -15.41 11.61
CA GLU A 128 13.85 -15.86 12.98
C GLU A 128 13.03 -15.03 13.97
N ARG A 129 12.75 -15.62 15.13
CA ARG A 129 11.89 -15.02 16.16
C ARG A 129 12.49 -13.76 16.78
N ASP A 130 13.82 -13.69 16.83
CA ASP A 130 14.60 -12.60 17.39
C ASP A 130 15.08 -11.58 16.35
N TYR A 131 14.55 -11.67 15.11
CA TYR A 131 14.80 -10.64 14.10
C TYR A 131 14.33 -9.26 14.62
N PRO A 132 15.21 -8.24 14.66
CA PRO A 132 14.91 -6.98 15.31
C PRO A 132 13.98 -6.13 14.46
N LEU A 133 12.67 -6.23 14.72
CA LEU A 133 11.65 -5.46 14.00
C LEU A 133 10.93 -4.52 14.98
N SER A 134 11.12 -3.21 14.83
CA SER A 134 10.51 -2.22 15.73
C SER A 134 9.13 -1.78 15.23
N ASP A 135 8.14 -1.69 16.12
CA ASP A 135 6.80 -1.19 15.75
C ASP A 135 6.88 0.31 15.35
N PRO A 136 6.50 0.68 14.11
CA PRO A 136 6.54 2.07 13.65
C PRO A 136 5.65 3.01 14.47
N GLU A 137 4.57 2.50 15.06
CA GLU A 137 3.66 3.27 15.90
C GLU A 137 4.15 3.37 17.36
N ASN A 138 4.97 2.42 17.81
CA ASN A 138 5.53 2.40 19.16
C ASN A 138 6.92 1.73 19.18
N PRO A 139 8.02 2.47 18.93
CA PRO A 139 9.37 1.89 18.78
C PRO A 139 9.92 1.11 19.98
N LYS A 140 9.29 1.22 21.16
CA LYS A 140 9.65 0.42 22.34
C LYS A 140 9.16 -1.02 22.24
N ASN A 141 8.18 -1.29 21.38
CA ASN A 141 7.64 -2.61 21.13
C ASN A 141 8.41 -3.27 19.99
N GLN A 142 8.83 -4.51 20.22
CA GLN A 142 9.41 -5.36 19.19
C GLN A 142 8.31 -6.25 18.60
N LEU A 143 8.30 -6.36 17.28
CA LEU A 143 7.45 -7.22 16.50
C LEU A 143 8.23 -8.49 16.13
N SER A 144 7.52 -9.58 15.91
CA SER A 144 8.10 -10.88 15.55
C SER A 144 7.60 -11.30 14.18
N LEU A 145 8.51 -11.84 13.36
CA LEU A 145 8.15 -12.50 12.10
C LEU A 145 7.53 -13.89 12.33
N VAL A 146 7.67 -14.46 13.54
CA VAL A 146 7.01 -15.70 13.96
C VAL A 146 5.81 -15.37 14.83
N LEU A 147 4.62 -15.59 14.29
CA LEU A 147 3.34 -15.18 14.86
C LEU A 147 2.76 -16.22 15.80
N ASN A 148 2.09 -15.75 16.85
CA ASN A 148 1.16 -16.57 17.59
C ASN A 148 -0.18 -16.69 16.83
N PRO A 149 -1.03 -17.68 17.14
CA PRO A 149 -2.31 -17.86 16.44
C PRO A 149 -3.25 -16.66 16.50
N GLU A 150 -3.23 -15.89 17.58
CA GLU A 150 -4.05 -14.68 17.73
C GLU A 150 -3.58 -13.59 16.75
N ASP A 151 -2.27 -13.30 16.73
CA ASP A 151 -1.64 -12.33 15.84
C ASP A 151 -1.84 -12.69 14.35
N ALA A 152 -1.73 -13.99 14.01
CA ALA A 152 -1.93 -14.48 12.64
C ALA A 152 -3.37 -14.29 12.13
N ASN A 153 -4.35 -14.07 13.01
CA ASN A 153 -5.73 -13.82 12.65
C ASN A 153 -6.12 -12.33 12.75
N ASP A 154 -5.22 -11.45 13.21
CA ASP A 154 -5.44 -10.00 13.26
C ASP A 154 -4.80 -9.29 12.04
N PRO A 155 -5.58 -8.82 11.06
CA PRO A 155 -5.04 -8.08 9.91
C PRO A 155 -4.34 -6.78 10.30
N ASN A 156 -4.67 -6.15 11.44
CA ASN A 156 -3.98 -4.93 11.89
C ASN A 156 -2.56 -5.24 12.36
N GLN A 157 -2.39 -6.35 13.09
CA GLN A 157 -1.09 -6.81 13.51
C GLN A 157 -0.20 -7.15 12.31
N ILE A 158 -0.75 -7.81 11.30
CA ILE A 158 -0.03 -8.12 10.06
C ILE A 158 0.33 -6.84 9.29
N ARG A 159 -0.59 -5.88 9.19
CA ARG A 159 -0.31 -4.57 8.60
C ARG A 159 0.89 -3.91 9.29
N LYS A 160 0.91 -3.88 10.63
CA LYS A 160 2.02 -3.30 11.42
C LYS A 160 3.35 -3.99 11.13
N ILE A 161 3.36 -5.31 11.06
CA ILE A 161 4.57 -6.08 10.74
C ILE A 161 5.09 -5.73 9.35
N VAL A 162 4.22 -5.63 8.35
CA VAL A 162 4.63 -5.27 6.99
C VAL A 162 5.14 -3.82 6.93
N GLU A 163 4.48 -2.87 7.60
CA GLU A 163 4.99 -1.49 7.73
C GLU A 163 6.37 -1.44 8.38
N ALA A 164 6.57 -2.24 9.43
CA ALA A 164 7.85 -2.34 10.10
C ALA A 164 8.94 -2.93 9.20
N ILE A 165 8.59 -3.89 8.33
CA ILE A 165 9.53 -4.43 7.34
C ILE A 165 9.95 -3.35 6.35
N TYR A 166 9.03 -2.53 5.83
CA TYR A 166 9.40 -1.41 4.95
C TYR A 166 10.30 -0.38 5.66
N GLN A 167 10.03 -0.09 6.93
CA GLN A 167 10.87 0.81 7.73
C GLN A 167 12.28 0.22 7.95
N ASP A 168 12.37 -1.05 8.34
CA ASP A 168 13.61 -1.80 8.51
C ASP A 168 14.42 -1.89 7.21
N ALA A 169 13.76 -2.20 6.10
CA ALA A 169 14.35 -2.23 4.76
C ALA A 169 15.05 -0.92 4.40
N LYS A 170 14.40 0.20 4.71
CA LYS A 170 14.93 1.54 4.47
C LYS A 170 16.09 1.89 5.39
N GLU A 171 15.93 1.64 6.69
CA GLU A 171 16.91 2.05 7.71
C GLU A 171 18.19 1.22 7.68
N ASN A 172 18.07 -0.09 7.44
CA ASN A 172 19.19 -1.03 7.57
C ASN A 172 19.78 -1.47 6.23
N TYR A 173 19.04 -1.32 5.12
CA TYR A 173 19.44 -1.86 3.82
C TYR A 173 19.34 -0.85 2.65
N ASP A 174 18.94 0.40 2.91
CA ASP A 174 18.74 1.44 1.89
C ASP A 174 17.82 0.96 0.74
N LEU A 175 16.76 0.24 1.10
CA LEU A 175 15.69 -0.21 0.21
C LEU A 175 14.45 0.68 0.38
N TYR A 176 13.93 1.20 -0.72
CA TYR A 176 12.71 2.01 -0.76
C TYR A 176 11.51 1.15 -1.14
N ASP A 177 10.29 1.67 -0.95
CA ASP A 177 9.04 0.97 -1.26
C ASP A 177 9.02 0.33 -2.66
N SER A 178 9.61 1.01 -3.66
CA SER A 178 9.69 0.54 -5.05
C SER A 178 10.67 -0.61 -5.29
N ASP A 179 11.62 -0.84 -4.38
CA ASP A 179 12.62 -1.91 -4.47
C ASP A 179 12.09 -3.24 -3.91
N ILE A 180 10.92 -3.21 -3.27
CA ILE A 180 10.33 -4.31 -2.53
C ILE A 180 9.02 -4.72 -3.19
N ILE A 181 8.78 -6.02 -3.29
CA ILE A 181 7.49 -6.57 -3.70
C ILE A 181 6.95 -7.53 -2.64
N ALA A 182 5.64 -7.50 -2.42
CA ALA A 182 4.98 -8.36 -1.44
C ALA A 182 4.15 -9.46 -2.14
N ASP A 183 4.39 -10.71 -1.78
CA ASP A 183 3.66 -11.87 -2.27
C ASP A 183 2.50 -12.23 -1.33
N TYR A 184 1.28 -12.20 -1.87
CA TYR A 184 0.07 -12.47 -1.10
C TYR A 184 -0.55 -13.85 -1.40
N THR A 185 0.19 -14.75 -2.07
CA THR A 185 -0.31 -16.08 -2.43
C THR A 185 -0.55 -16.97 -1.22
N GLY A 186 0.36 -16.87 -0.24
CA GLY A 186 0.32 -17.67 0.99
C GLY A 186 -0.46 -17.02 2.13
N GLY A 187 -0.28 -17.58 3.34
CA GLY A 187 -0.90 -17.07 4.56
C GLY A 187 -2.39 -17.36 4.69
N THR A 188 -2.97 -16.94 5.80
CA THR A 188 -4.43 -16.95 6.01
C THR A 188 -5.06 -15.73 5.34
N LYS A 189 -6.39 -15.73 5.16
CA LYS A 189 -7.11 -14.58 4.62
C LYS A 189 -6.88 -13.29 5.44
N SER A 190 -6.79 -13.41 6.76
CA SER A 190 -6.47 -12.27 7.64
C SER A 190 -5.07 -11.75 7.38
N MET A 191 -4.09 -12.65 7.19
CA MET A 191 -2.72 -12.27 6.84
C MET A 191 -2.67 -11.54 5.49
N THR A 192 -3.27 -12.12 4.45
CA THR A 192 -3.40 -11.48 3.14
C THR A 192 -4.03 -10.10 3.23
N ALA A 193 -5.11 -9.94 4.00
CA ALA A 193 -5.78 -8.65 4.19
C ALA A 193 -4.85 -7.61 4.83
N GLY A 194 -4.11 -7.97 5.87
CA GLY A 194 -3.17 -7.06 6.52
C GLY A 194 -2.02 -6.62 5.60
N LEU A 195 -1.46 -7.56 4.82
CA LEU A 195 -0.40 -7.27 3.85
C LEU A 195 -0.89 -6.37 2.71
N VAL A 196 -2.08 -6.64 2.16
CA VAL A 196 -2.71 -5.80 1.13
C VAL A 196 -2.99 -4.39 1.67
N LEU A 197 -3.43 -4.27 2.92
CA LEU A 197 -3.66 -2.96 3.57
C LEU A 197 -2.36 -2.19 3.82
N ALA A 198 -1.24 -2.86 4.09
CA ALA A 198 0.06 -2.21 4.19
C ALA A 198 0.59 -1.82 2.80
N CYS A 199 0.38 -2.65 1.78
CA CYS A 199 0.81 -2.37 0.41
C CYS A 199 -0.19 -1.53 -0.38
N ALA A 200 -1.00 -0.77 0.34
CA ALA A 200 -2.01 0.09 -0.25
C ALA A 200 -1.31 1.33 -0.90
N SER A 201 -0.13 1.75 -0.42
CA SER A 201 0.63 2.82 -1.08
C SER A 201 0.91 2.50 -2.56
N PRO A 202 0.78 3.46 -3.50
CA PRO A 202 0.99 3.21 -4.94
C PRO A 202 2.36 2.64 -5.30
N ASP A 203 3.39 2.94 -4.50
CA ASP A 203 4.77 2.50 -4.74
C ASP A 203 5.05 1.09 -4.21
N ARG A 204 4.14 0.52 -3.40
CA ARG A 204 4.29 -0.82 -2.81
C ARG A 204 3.64 -1.85 -3.72
N ARG A 205 4.48 -2.61 -4.40
CA ARG A 205 4.04 -3.56 -5.42
C ARG A 205 3.59 -4.87 -4.79
N LEU A 206 2.61 -5.50 -5.41
CA LEU A 206 2.05 -6.77 -4.97
C LEU A 206 2.14 -7.82 -6.07
N GLN A 207 2.37 -9.06 -5.66
CA GLN A 207 2.34 -10.20 -6.56
C GLN A 207 1.61 -11.41 -5.98
N TYR A 208 1.29 -12.36 -6.85
CA TYR A 208 0.90 -13.70 -6.47
C TYR A 208 1.39 -14.72 -7.49
N VAL A 209 1.53 -15.97 -7.05
CA VAL A 209 1.87 -17.11 -7.90
C VAL A 209 0.58 -17.77 -8.38
N LEU A 210 0.35 -17.73 -9.69
CA LEU A 210 -0.68 -18.48 -10.37
C LEU A 210 -0.12 -19.83 -10.80
N SER A 211 -0.73 -20.94 -10.38
CA SER A 211 -0.29 -22.27 -10.78
C SER A 211 -1.45 -23.25 -10.75
N ASP A 212 -1.44 -24.20 -11.68
CA ASP A 212 -2.22 -25.43 -11.55
C ASP A 212 -1.55 -26.36 -10.54
N TYR A 213 -2.31 -27.26 -9.92
CA TYR A 213 -1.77 -28.26 -8.99
C TYR A 213 -2.12 -29.67 -9.44
N ILE A 214 -1.09 -30.50 -9.61
CA ILE A 214 -1.21 -31.94 -9.87
C ILE A 214 -0.45 -32.67 -8.78
N ASP A 215 -1.09 -33.59 -8.07
CA ASP A 215 -0.53 -34.33 -6.92
C ASP A 215 0.13 -33.43 -5.86
N ASN A 216 -0.54 -32.31 -5.52
CA ASN A 216 -0.05 -31.28 -4.59
C ASN A 216 1.28 -30.62 -5.01
N LYS A 217 1.63 -30.68 -6.29
CA LYS A 217 2.78 -29.98 -6.85
C LYS A 217 2.30 -28.90 -7.82
N PRO A 218 2.86 -27.68 -7.74
CA PRO A 218 2.57 -26.63 -8.71
C PRO A 218 3.09 -27.03 -10.10
N VAL A 219 2.28 -26.83 -11.13
CA VAL A 219 2.60 -27.07 -12.54
C VAL A 219 2.37 -25.78 -13.32
N ASN A 220 3.34 -25.44 -14.19
CA ASN A 220 3.37 -24.19 -14.97
C ASN A 220 3.15 -22.92 -14.12
N PRO A 221 3.89 -22.75 -13.02
CA PRO A 221 3.68 -21.58 -12.18
C PRO A 221 4.10 -20.30 -12.90
N LYS A 222 3.32 -19.24 -12.70
CA LYS A 222 3.56 -17.89 -13.18
C LYS A 222 3.51 -16.92 -12.01
N VAL A 223 4.49 -16.04 -11.90
CA VAL A 223 4.43 -14.92 -10.96
C VAL A 223 3.68 -13.78 -11.65
N MET A 224 2.64 -13.29 -11.01
CA MET A 224 1.74 -12.28 -11.54
C MET A 224 1.82 -11.04 -10.67
N GLU A 225 1.97 -9.87 -11.28
CA GLU A 225 1.87 -8.60 -10.58
C GLU A 225 0.41 -8.15 -10.49
N SER A 226 0.05 -7.57 -9.35
CA SER A 226 -1.27 -7.00 -9.10
C SER A 226 -1.13 -5.53 -8.70
N LYS A 227 -1.68 -4.64 -9.52
CA LYS A 227 -1.75 -3.21 -9.21
C LYS A 227 -3.08 -2.90 -8.54
N LEU A 228 -3.02 -2.45 -7.30
CA LEU A 228 -4.23 -2.08 -6.57
C LEU A 228 -4.66 -0.67 -6.98
N SER A 229 -5.86 -0.58 -7.52
CA SER A 229 -6.53 0.70 -7.69
C SER A 229 -7.70 0.79 -6.71
N TYR A 230 -7.58 1.65 -5.70
CA TYR A 230 -8.58 1.75 -4.64
C TYR A 230 -8.56 3.14 -3.96
N SER A 231 -9.62 3.46 -3.22
CA SER A 231 -9.69 4.64 -2.34
C SER A 231 -10.21 4.20 -0.97
N LEU A 232 -9.34 4.16 0.05
CA LEU A 232 -9.75 3.90 1.43
C LEU A 232 -10.22 5.19 2.12
N LYS A 233 -11.38 5.14 2.78
CA LYS A 233 -11.83 6.19 3.71
C LYS A 233 -11.83 5.63 5.12
N PRO A 234 -11.05 6.19 6.06
CA PRO A 234 -11.10 5.75 7.44
C PRO A 234 -12.50 6.02 8.01
N VAL A 235 -13.06 5.02 8.70
CA VAL A 235 -14.29 5.19 9.47
C VAL A 235 -13.89 5.73 10.84
N LYS A 236 -14.45 6.87 11.26
CA LYS A 236 -14.27 7.36 12.63
C LYS A 236 -14.91 6.36 13.59
N THR A 237 -14.10 5.71 14.41
CA THR A 237 -14.55 4.98 15.59
C THR A 237 -14.87 6.00 16.69
N TYR A 238 -16.10 5.96 17.19
CA TYR A 238 -16.58 6.75 18.33
C TYR A 238 -16.29 6.03 19.65
#